data_AF-G7LM02-F1
#
_entry.id   AF-G7LM02-F1
#
_cell.length_a   1.000
_cell.length_b   1.000
_cell.length_c   1.000
_cell.angle_alpha   90.00
_cell.angle_beta   90.00
_cell.angle_gamma   90.00
#
_symmetry.space_group_name_H-M   'P 1'
#
loop_
_entity.id
_entity.type
_entity.pdbx_description
1 polymer ?
#
loop_
_entity_poly.entity_id
_entity_poly.type
_entity_poly.pdbx_seq_one_letter_code
_entity_poly.pdbx_strand_id
1 'polypeptide(L)'
;MATTLNQTHPLLTHPFNADTDFTVLAEHCEKCADTQAECYDPALKMALCGRLAAGLALLKPGLSDPIPPHLIDSLTVDTLPTNSPRFAPDADTLCDYCFTLTQLLLCRMFPPQAEEQLRWLLAELVDYFAAELKAPRWIRTADGVKCINEEAA
;
A
#
# COMPACT_ATOMS: atom_id res chain seq x y z
N MET A 1 -4.91 41.49 -3.00
CA MET A 1 -4.09 40.57 -3.81
C MET A 1 -4.94 39.31 -4.01
N ALA A 2 -5.41 39.06 -5.23
CA ALA A 2 -6.14 37.84 -5.55
C ALA A 2 -5.11 36.78 -5.96
N THR A 3 -4.98 35.72 -5.17
CA THR A 3 -4.25 34.53 -5.57
C THR A 3 -5.12 33.78 -6.58
N THR A 4 -4.65 33.67 -7.82
CA THR A 4 -5.24 32.80 -8.85
C THR A 4 -5.20 31.35 -8.37
N LEU A 5 -6.36 30.83 -7.95
CA LEU A 5 -6.65 29.40 -7.73
C LEU A 5 -6.68 28.70 -9.10
N ASN A 6 -5.53 28.32 -9.66
CA ASN A 6 -5.52 27.57 -10.92
C ASN A 6 -4.24 26.76 -11.13
N GLN A 7 -3.95 25.86 -10.20
CA GLN A 7 -3.16 24.66 -10.50
C GLN A 7 -3.93 23.46 -9.96
N THR A 8 -5.00 23.08 -10.65
CA THR A 8 -5.70 21.83 -10.36
C THR A 8 -4.75 20.70 -10.75
N HIS A 9 -4.14 20.07 -9.75
CA HIS A 9 -3.21 18.96 -9.96
C HIS A 9 -3.86 17.89 -10.87
N PRO A 10 -3.16 17.33 -11.87
CA PRO A 10 -3.77 16.44 -12.87
C PRO A 10 -4.52 15.23 -12.27
N LEU A 11 -4.03 14.71 -11.14
CA LEU A 11 -4.72 13.63 -10.40
C LEU A 11 -6.06 14.07 -9.81
N LEU A 12 -6.23 15.35 -9.49
CA LEU A 12 -7.48 15.89 -8.97
C LEU A 12 -8.51 16.20 -10.06
N THR A 13 -8.16 16.12 -11.34
CA THR A 13 -9.07 16.39 -12.46
C THR A 13 -9.44 15.14 -13.25
N HIS A 14 -8.70 14.04 -13.10
CA HIS A 14 -9.01 12.78 -13.77
C HIS A 14 -10.40 12.25 -13.33
N PRO A 15 -11.35 12.05 -14.26
CA PRO A 15 -12.65 11.50 -13.93
C PRO A 15 -12.56 9.98 -13.80
N PHE A 16 -13.23 9.43 -12.79
CA PHE A 16 -13.45 7.99 -12.66
C PHE A 16 -14.81 7.76 -12.00
N ASN A 17 -15.41 6.60 -12.28
CA ASN A 17 -16.73 6.20 -11.81
C ASN A 17 -16.77 4.67 -11.60
N ALA A 18 -17.95 4.12 -11.32
CA ALA A 18 -18.14 2.68 -11.11
C ALA A 18 -17.88 1.82 -12.36
N ASP A 19 -17.89 2.42 -13.56
CA ASP A 19 -17.62 1.72 -14.82
C ASP A 19 -16.14 1.77 -15.22
N THR A 20 -15.29 2.43 -14.42
CA THR A 20 -13.85 2.54 -14.68
C THR A 20 -13.17 1.23 -14.33
N ASP A 21 -12.34 0.71 -15.25
CA ASP A 21 -11.59 -0.53 -15.03
C ASP A 21 -10.78 -0.49 -13.72
N PHE A 22 -10.83 -1.59 -12.97
CA PHE A 22 -10.18 -1.66 -11.65
C PHE A 22 -8.66 -1.45 -11.71
N THR A 23 -8.01 -1.82 -12.82
CA THR A 23 -6.58 -1.60 -13.05
C THR A 23 -6.26 -0.10 -13.16
N VAL A 24 -7.10 0.68 -13.84
CA VAL A 24 -6.97 2.13 -13.97
C VAL A 24 -7.24 2.82 -12.63
N LEU A 25 -8.26 2.37 -11.89
CA LEU A 25 -8.52 2.86 -10.54
C LEU A 25 -7.35 2.57 -9.59
N ALA A 26 -6.76 1.38 -9.67
CA ALA A 26 -5.60 0.99 -8.85
C ALA A 26 -4.37 1.86 -9.15
N GLU A 27 -4.05 2.06 -10.44
CA GLU A 27 -2.95 2.95 -10.87
C GLU A 27 -3.19 4.40 -10.41
N HIS A 28 -4.44 4.86 -10.44
CA HIS A 28 -4.78 6.19 -9.94
C HIS A 28 -4.60 6.31 -8.42
N CYS A 29 -5.00 5.29 -7.66
CA CYS A 29 -4.79 5.21 -6.21
C CYS A 29 -3.31 5.23 -5.86
N GLU A 30 -2.48 4.46 -6.55
CA GLU A 30 -1.02 4.44 -6.41
C GLU A 30 -0.44 5.85 -6.60
N LYS A 31 -0.70 6.49 -7.74
CA LYS A 31 -0.20 7.84 -8.02
C LYS A 31 -0.65 8.87 -6.98
N CYS A 32 -1.89 8.75 -6.48
CA CYS A 32 -2.38 9.62 -5.42
C CYS A 32 -1.63 9.40 -4.11
N ALA A 33 -1.38 8.15 -3.72
CA ALA A 33 -0.67 7.81 -2.49
C ALA A 33 0.79 8.31 -2.54
N ASP A 34 1.49 8.09 -3.65
CA ASP A 34 2.88 8.52 -3.83
C ASP A 34 2.99 10.05 -3.79
N THR A 35 2.16 10.73 -4.60
CA THR A 35 2.16 12.21 -4.64
C THR A 35 1.80 12.78 -3.26
N GLN A 36 0.87 12.15 -2.53
CA GLN A 36 0.45 12.57 -1.20
C GLN A 36 1.56 12.36 -0.15
N ALA A 37 2.37 11.32 -0.27
CA ALA A 37 3.49 11.05 0.64
C ALA A 37 4.59 12.11 0.50
N GLU A 38 4.86 12.57 -0.72
CA GLU A 38 5.90 13.56 -1.05
C GLU A 38 5.41 15.02 -0.96
N CYS A 39 4.10 15.25 -0.88
CA CYS A 39 3.50 16.59 -0.89
C CYS A 39 3.64 17.32 0.46
N TYR A 40 4.24 18.51 0.42
CA TYR A 40 4.34 19.43 1.56
C TYR A 40 3.17 20.42 1.70
N ASP A 41 2.38 20.64 0.65
CA ASP A 41 1.19 21.51 0.71
C ASP A 41 0.03 20.77 1.42
N PRO A 42 -0.44 21.24 2.60
CA PRO A 42 -1.51 20.60 3.34
C PRO A 42 -2.84 20.52 2.58
N ALA A 43 -3.16 21.52 1.76
CA ALA A 43 -4.42 21.57 1.02
C ALA A 43 -4.43 20.52 -0.10
N LEU A 44 -3.34 20.47 -0.88
CA LEU A 44 -3.16 19.45 -1.91
C LEU A 44 -3.10 18.04 -1.30
N LYS A 45 -2.38 17.87 -0.18
CA LYS A 45 -2.30 16.59 0.54
C LYS A 45 -3.68 16.08 0.93
N MET A 46 -4.52 16.94 1.51
CA MET A 46 -5.89 16.59 1.88
C MET A 46 -6.76 16.25 0.66
N ALA A 47 -6.63 17.02 -0.42
CA ALA A 47 -7.36 16.75 -1.66
C ALA A 47 -6.98 15.39 -2.27
N LEU A 48 -5.69 15.04 -2.26
CA LEU A 48 -5.19 13.75 -2.73
C LEU A 48 -5.66 12.60 -1.84
N CYS A 49 -5.67 12.76 -0.50
CA CYS A 49 -6.27 11.78 0.41
C CYS A 49 -7.76 11.55 0.10
N GLY A 50 -8.51 12.61 -0.17
CA GLY A 50 -9.92 12.51 -0.55
C GLY A 50 -10.12 11.76 -1.88
N ARG A 51 -9.27 12.04 -2.88
CA ARG A 51 -9.27 11.31 -4.16
C ARG A 51 -8.90 9.84 -3.99
N LEU A 52 -7.86 9.53 -3.22
CA LEU A 52 -7.46 8.17 -2.89
C LEU A 52 -8.61 7.40 -2.22
N ALA A 53 -9.26 7.99 -1.22
CA ALA A 53 -10.40 7.39 -0.54
C ALA A 53 -11.57 7.09 -1.50
N ALA A 54 -11.86 8.00 -2.43
CA ALA A 54 -12.90 7.79 -3.44
C ALA A 54 -12.56 6.64 -4.40
N GLY A 55 -11.31 6.55 -4.87
CA GLY A 55 -10.84 5.44 -5.71
C GLY A 55 -10.93 4.09 -4.98
N LEU A 56 -10.46 4.02 -3.73
CA LEU A 56 -10.54 2.81 -2.90
C LEU A 56 -11.99 2.39 -2.61
N ALA A 57 -12.89 3.35 -2.42
CA ALA A 57 -14.31 3.08 -2.21
C ALA A 57 -14.99 2.48 -3.45
N LEU A 58 -14.56 2.87 -4.66
CA LEU A 58 -15.04 2.28 -5.92
C LEU A 58 -14.42 0.91 -6.22
N LEU A 59 -13.15 0.70 -5.83
CA LEU A 59 -12.48 -0.58 -5.98
C LEU A 59 -13.07 -1.66 -5.06
N LYS A 60 -13.37 -1.31 -3.81
CA LYS A 60 -13.71 -2.26 -2.75
C LYS A 60 -14.83 -3.26 -3.11
N PRO A 61 -15.96 -2.86 -3.73
CA PRO A 61 -17.00 -3.80 -4.14
C PRO A 61 -16.54 -4.79 -5.21
N GLY A 62 -15.74 -4.32 -6.19
CA GLY A 62 -15.29 -5.11 -7.33
C GLY A 62 -14.15 -6.08 -7.05
N LEU A 63 -13.54 -6.05 -5.86
CA LEU A 63 -12.42 -6.94 -5.52
C LEU A 63 -12.80 -8.43 -5.50
N SER A 64 -14.09 -8.75 -5.34
CA SER A 64 -14.59 -10.14 -5.38
C SER A 64 -15.20 -10.53 -6.73
N ASP A 65 -15.29 -9.59 -7.66
CA ASP A 65 -15.92 -9.82 -8.97
C ASP A 65 -14.97 -10.59 -9.90
N PRO A 66 -15.50 -11.38 -10.85
CA PRO A 66 -14.67 -12.01 -11.85
C PRO A 66 -13.94 -10.96 -12.70
N ILE A 67 -12.72 -11.28 -13.12
CA ILE A 67 -11.93 -10.41 -13.99
C ILE A 67 -12.70 -10.17 -15.30
N PRO A 68 -12.91 -8.90 -15.71
CA PRO A 68 -13.54 -8.57 -16.98
C PRO A 68 -12.81 -9.21 -18.17
N PRO A 69 -13.52 -9.82 -19.14
CA PRO A 69 -12.89 -10.55 -20.24
C PRO A 69 -11.87 -9.72 -21.05
N HIS A 70 -12.10 -8.41 -21.20
CA HIS A 70 -11.21 -7.52 -21.94
C HIS A 70 -9.88 -7.24 -21.21
N LEU A 71 -9.80 -7.52 -19.91
CA LEU A 71 -8.58 -7.33 -19.11
C LEU A 71 -7.76 -8.62 -18.98
N ILE A 72 -8.31 -9.79 -19.28
CA ILE A 72 -7.63 -11.08 -19.11
C ILE A 72 -6.30 -11.09 -19.88
N ASP A 73 -6.32 -10.68 -21.15
CA ASP A 73 -5.11 -10.66 -21.97
C ASP A 73 -4.05 -9.70 -21.40
N SER A 74 -4.47 -8.53 -20.90
CA SER A 74 -3.55 -7.55 -20.29
C SER A 74 -2.93 -8.01 -18.96
N LEU A 75 -3.57 -8.97 -18.29
CA LEU A 75 -3.14 -9.56 -17.01
C LEU A 75 -2.49 -10.93 -17.20
N THR A 76 -2.35 -11.38 -18.45
CA THR A 76 -1.73 -12.66 -18.80
C THR A 76 -0.30 -12.40 -19.28
N VAL A 77 0.65 -13.14 -18.73
CA VAL A 77 2.06 -13.09 -19.13
C VAL A 77 2.50 -14.48 -19.60
N ASP A 78 3.31 -14.53 -20.65
CA ASP A 78 3.78 -15.80 -21.25
C ASP A 78 4.83 -16.52 -20.40
N THR A 79 5.51 -15.78 -19.52
CA THR A 79 6.54 -16.31 -18.62
C THR A 79 6.29 -15.84 -17.21
N LEU A 80 6.47 -16.73 -16.24
CA LEU A 80 6.34 -16.38 -14.83
C LEU A 80 7.31 -15.23 -14.49
N PRO A 81 6.82 -14.11 -13.92
CA PRO A 81 7.68 -12.99 -13.61
C PRO A 81 8.64 -13.37 -12.48
N THR A 82 9.91 -13.03 -12.65
CA THR A 82 10.97 -13.26 -11.64
C THR A 82 10.68 -12.52 -10.34
N ASN A 83 9.96 -11.40 -10.42
CA ASN A 83 9.56 -10.59 -9.28
C ASN A 83 8.05 -10.39 -9.31
N SER A 84 7.37 -10.82 -8.25
CA SER A 84 5.99 -10.43 -7.98
C SER A 84 5.95 -9.21 -7.05
N PRO A 85 4.92 -8.35 -7.14
CA PRO A 85 4.72 -7.28 -6.16
C PRO A 85 4.69 -7.88 -4.75
N ARG A 86 5.51 -7.33 -3.85
CA ARG A 86 5.59 -7.77 -2.46
C ARG A 86 5.73 -6.58 -1.53
N PHE A 87 5.06 -6.65 -0.39
CA PHE A 87 5.33 -5.75 0.71
C PHE A 87 6.59 -6.22 1.43
N ALA A 88 7.70 -5.50 1.26
CA ALA A 88 9.01 -5.87 1.82
C ALA A 88 9.80 -4.63 2.30
N PRO A 89 9.29 -3.88 3.31
CA PRO A 89 10.08 -2.86 3.97
C PRO A 89 11.27 -3.50 4.71
N ASP A 90 12.34 -2.73 4.91
CA ASP A 90 13.39 -3.14 5.84
C ASP A 90 12.87 -3.15 7.31
N ALA A 91 13.64 -3.77 8.19
CA ALA A 91 13.25 -3.95 9.59
C ALA A 91 13.07 -2.62 10.34
N ASP A 92 13.84 -1.60 10.00
CA ASP A 92 13.77 -0.28 10.65
C ASP A 92 12.47 0.42 10.22
N THR A 93 12.21 0.47 8.91
CA THR A 93 10.98 1.01 8.34
C THR A 93 9.73 0.33 8.89
N LEU A 94 9.76 -1.00 9.01
CA LEU A 94 8.63 -1.76 9.55
C LEU A 94 8.39 -1.48 11.05
N CYS A 95 9.46 -1.32 11.83
CA CYS A 95 9.39 -0.91 13.22
C CYS A 95 8.75 0.49 13.35
N ASP A 96 9.16 1.43 12.50
CA ASP A 96 8.62 2.80 12.47
C ASP A 96 7.12 2.83 12.12
N TYR A 97 6.67 1.98 11.20
CA TYR A 97 5.23 1.83 10.91
C TYR A 97 4.44 1.33 12.12
N CYS A 98 4.93 0.28 12.80
CA CYS A 98 4.28 -0.26 14.00
C CYS A 98 4.24 0.78 15.12
N PHE A 99 5.33 1.50 15.33
CA PHE A 99 5.42 2.55 16.34
C PHE A 99 4.45 3.71 16.03
N THR A 100 4.45 4.21 14.80
CA THR A 100 3.58 5.31 14.38
C THR A 100 2.09 4.95 14.53
N LEU A 101 1.69 3.75 14.10
CA LEU A 101 0.32 3.26 14.28
C LEU A 101 -0.07 3.14 15.76
N THR A 102 0.85 2.67 16.60
CA THR A 102 0.63 2.61 18.05
C THR A 102 0.40 4.00 18.65
N GLN A 103 1.21 5.00 18.26
CA GLN A 103 1.03 6.38 18.72
C GLN A 103 -0.33 6.95 18.27
N LEU A 104 -0.74 6.70 17.02
CA LEU A 104 -2.05 7.13 16.52
C LEU A 104 -3.23 6.53 17.29
N LEU A 105 -3.15 5.25 17.66
CA LEU A 105 -4.16 4.59 18.49
C LEU A 105 -4.22 5.17 19.92
N LEU A 106 -3.07 5.54 20.49
CA LEU A 106 -3.01 6.19 21.80
C LEU A 106 -3.67 7.58 21.81
N CYS A 107 -3.68 8.29 20.67
CA CYS A 107 -4.35 9.58 20.55
C CYS A 107 -5.89 9.51 20.63
N ARG A 108 -6.50 8.33 20.45
CA ARG A 108 -7.97 8.14 20.51
C ARG A 108 -8.77 9.07 19.58
N MET A 109 -8.24 9.32 18.39
CA MET A 109 -8.80 10.30 17.43
C MET A 109 -9.77 9.69 16.41
N PHE A 110 -10.03 8.38 16.46
CA PHE A 110 -10.78 7.66 15.43
C PHE A 110 -12.16 7.19 15.94
N PRO A 111 -13.18 7.12 15.07
CA PRO A 111 -14.43 6.46 15.42
C PRO A 111 -14.19 4.96 15.70
N PRO A 112 -15.06 4.30 16.50
CA PRO A 112 -14.84 2.91 16.93
C PRO A 112 -14.56 1.92 15.80
N GLN A 113 -15.26 2.08 14.68
CA GLN A 113 -15.06 1.25 13.50
C GLN A 113 -13.63 1.40 12.96
N ALA A 114 -13.20 2.63 12.65
CA ALA A 114 -11.87 2.89 12.11
C ALA A 114 -10.76 2.50 13.10
N GLU A 115 -10.98 2.69 14.40
CA GLU A 115 -10.05 2.24 15.44
C GLU A 115 -9.87 0.72 15.42
N GLU A 116 -10.94 -0.06 15.21
CA GLU A 116 -10.87 -1.51 15.08
C GLU A 116 -10.03 -1.94 13.88
N GLN A 117 -10.23 -1.33 12.71
CA GLN A 117 -9.40 -1.64 11.54
C GLN A 117 -7.92 -1.32 11.78
N LEU A 118 -7.60 -0.18 12.40
CA LEU A 118 -6.22 0.20 12.72
C LEU A 118 -5.57 -0.76 13.73
N ARG A 119 -6.35 -1.28 14.70
CA ARG A 119 -5.86 -2.27 15.65
C ARG A 119 -5.51 -3.60 14.98
N TRP A 120 -6.36 -4.08 14.07
CA TRP A 120 -6.08 -5.31 13.32
C TRP A 120 -4.86 -5.14 12.40
N LEU A 121 -4.77 -4.01 11.71
CA LEU A 121 -3.59 -3.69 10.89
C LEU A 121 -2.30 -3.69 11.72
N LEU A 122 -2.30 -3.06 12.90
CA LEU A 122 -1.14 -3.07 13.79
C LEU A 122 -0.77 -4.49 14.23
N ALA A 123 -1.76 -5.33 14.55
CA ALA A 123 -1.51 -6.72 14.94
C ALA A 123 -0.84 -7.50 13.81
N GLU A 124 -1.38 -7.43 12.58
CA GLU A 124 -0.81 -8.10 11.41
C GLU A 124 0.61 -7.63 11.09
N LEU A 125 0.87 -6.32 11.17
CA LEU A 125 2.21 -5.76 10.93
C LEU A 125 3.23 -6.19 11.99
N VAL A 126 2.83 -6.23 13.28
CA VAL A 126 3.70 -6.69 14.36
C VAL A 126 3.96 -8.19 14.25
N ASP A 127 2.97 -8.99 13.87
CA ASP A 127 3.14 -10.41 13.63
C ASP A 127 4.10 -10.67 12.46
N TYR A 128 3.94 -9.93 11.36
CA TYR A 128 4.85 -9.96 10.22
C TYR A 128 6.27 -9.55 10.62
N PHE A 129 6.44 -8.43 11.33
CA PHE A 129 7.74 -7.96 11.84
C PHE A 129 8.41 -8.99 12.73
N ALA A 130 7.66 -9.57 13.67
CA ALA A 130 8.19 -10.59 14.56
C ALA A 130 8.62 -11.84 13.76
N ALA A 131 7.84 -12.26 12.77
CA ALA A 131 8.19 -13.39 11.91
C ALA A 131 9.49 -13.13 11.14
N GLU A 132 9.64 -11.96 10.52
CA GLU A 132 10.87 -11.53 9.83
C GLU A 132 12.09 -11.54 10.76
N LEU A 133 11.95 -10.97 11.98
CA LEU A 133 13.05 -10.96 12.94
C LEU A 133 13.44 -12.36 13.42
N LYS A 134 12.48 -13.27 13.56
CA LYS A 134 12.67 -14.66 13.99
C LYS A 134 13.01 -15.60 12.83
N ALA A 135 13.02 -15.12 11.59
CA ALA A 135 13.31 -15.95 10.43
C ALA A 135 14.70 -16.60 10.56
N PRO A 136 14.83 -17.90 10.25
CA PRO A 136 16.11 -18.57 10.30
C PRO A 136 17.04 -17.94 9.27
N ARG A 137 18.21 -17.47 9.71
CA ARG A 137 19.27 -16.92 8.85
C ARG A 137 20.38 -17.93 8.57
N TRP A 138 20.37 -19.04 9.31
CA TRP A 138 21.39 -20.07 9.23
C TRP A 138 20.77 -21.45 9.18
N ILE A 139 21.40 -22.33 8.41
CA ILE A 139 21.05 -23.75 8.27
C ILE A 139 22.22 -24.62 8.71
N ARG A 140 21.93 -25.73 9.40
CA ARG A 140 22.93 -26.73 9.76
C ARG A 140 23.15 -27.67 8.58
N THR A 141 24.39 -27.81 8.15
CA THR A 141 24.83 -28.70 7.08
C THR A 141 25.90 -29.68 7.60
N ALA A 142 26.28 -30.67 6.78
CA ALA A 142 27.37 -31.59 7.13
C ALA A 142 28.72 -30.88 7.35
N ASP A 143 28.92 -29.71 6.71
CA ASP A 143 30.13 -28.89 6.84
C ASP A 143 30.03 -27.84 7.98
N GLY A 144 28.97 -27.87 8.79
CA GLY A 144 28.70 -26.89 9.83
C GLY A 144 27.52 -25.95 9.52
N VAL A 145 27.46 -24.82 10.22
CA VAL A 145 26.37 -23.83 10.10
C VAL A 145 26.68 -22.87 8.94
N LYS A 146 25.79 -22.80 7.93
CA LYS A 146 25.91 -21.91 6.76
C LYS A 146 24.80 -20.85 6.75
N CYS A 147 25.07 -19.68 6.18
CA CYS A 147 24.06 -18.63 6.00
C CYS A 147 23.08 -19.03 4.88
N ILE A 148 21.78 -18.81 5.08
CA ILE A 148 20.76 -19.19 4.09
C ILE A 148 20.79 -18.27 2.84
N ASN A 149 21.31 -17.05 2.98
CA ASN A 149 21.27 -16.03 1.92
C ASN A 149 22.58 -15.91 1.09
N GLU A 150 23.55 -16.81 1.27
CA GLU A 150 24.82 -16.77 0.51
C GLU A 150 24.70 -17.29 -0.94
N GLU A 151 23.57 -17.86 -1.36
CA GLU A 151 23.40 -18.44 -2.71
C GLU A 151 22.57 -17.57 -3.68
N ALA A 152 22.17 -16.35 -3.29
CA ALA A 152 21.32 -15.48 -4.12
C ALA A 152 22.01 -14.17 -4.58
N ALA A 153 23.33 -14.13 -4.65
CA ALA A 153 24.11 -13.02 -5.22
C ALA A 153 25.12 -13.50 -6.27
#